data_AF-A0A7Y2VHY8-F1
#
_entry.id   AF-A0A7Y2VHY8-F1
#
_cell.length_a   1.000
_cell.length_b   1.000
_cell.length_c   1.000
_cell.angle_alpha   90.00
_cell.angle_beta   90.00
_cell.angle_gamma   90.00
#
_symmetry.space_group_name_H-M   'P 1'
#
loop_
_entity.id
_entity.type
_entity.pdbx_description
1 polymer ?
#
loop_
_entity_poly.entity_id
_entity_poly.type
_entity_poly.pdbx_seq_one_letter_code
_entity_poly.pdbx_strand_id
1 'polypeptide(L)'
;MDLLRDWFRRSFADPQVVILGLVLIVGFAIVIGLGKWLAPMFASIVIAYLLEAVVGWLKRAGLPRVVSVIIVFLFFLTLLFFLLFGLIPIVSKQLTQLVQQFPNYLERGQELLRQLPEAYPNLISDEQVQLVIGQIGQEMATLGQNVLSWSLSS
;
A
#
# COMPACT_ATOMS: atom_id res chain seq x y z
N MET A 1 -36.48 -30.04 -12.06
CA MET A 1 -37.09 -28.73 -11.74
C MET A 1 -37.86 -28.76 -10.43
N ASP A 2 -38.38 -29.92 -9.99
CA ASP A 2 -39.16 -30.03 -8.75
C ASP A 2 -38.33 -29.89 -7.46
N LEU A 3 -37.07 -30.32 -7.47
CA LEU A 3 -36.15 -30.15 -6.33
C LEU A 3 -35.92 -28.68 -5.92
N LEU A 4 -35.87 -27.76 -6.90
CA LEU A 4 -35.76 -26.32 -6.64
C LEU A 4 -37.06 -25.74 -6.07
N ARG A 5 -38.21 -26.25 -6.52
CA ARG A 5 -39.55 -25.83 -6.08
C ARG A 5 -39.85 -26.27 -4.66
N ASP A 6 -39.48 -27.50 -4.31
CA ASP A 6 -39.70 -28.07 -2.97
C ASP A 6 -38.75 -27.46 -1.94
N TRP A 7 -37.50 -27.21 -2.31
CA TRP A 7 -36.57 -26.45 -1.47
C TRP A 7 -37.06 -25.01 -1.24
N PHE A 8 -37.57 -24.33 -2.28
CA PHE A 8 -38.11 -22.98 -2.16
C PHE A 8 -39.33 -22.93 -1.22
N ARG A 9 -40.28 -23.85 -1.36
CA ARG A 9 -41.45 -23.92 -0.46
C ARG A 9 -41.07 -24.20 1.00
N ARG A 10 -40.06 -25.04 1.24
CA ARG A 10 -39.61 -25.38 2.60
C ARG A 10 -38.78 -24.26 3.23
N SER A 11 -37.94 -23.58 2.44
CA SER A 11 -37.12 -22.45 2.90
C SER A 11 -37.95 -21.19 3.20
N PHE A 12 -39.02 -20.92 2.43
CA PHE A 12 -39.93 -19.78 2.70
C PHE A 12 -41.02 -20.10 3.75
N ALA A 13 -41.16 -21.36 4.17
CA ALA A 13 -42.10 -21.75 5.23
C ALA A 13 -41.54 -21.50 6.64
N ASP A 14 -40.22 -21.37 6.80
CA ASP A 14 -39.58 -21.02 8.06
C ASP A 14 -39.32 -19.50 8.12
N PRO A 15 -40.04 -18.75 8.99
CA PRO A 15 -39.85 -17.31 9.14
C PRO A 15 -38.40 -16.92 9.44
N GLN A 16 -37.64 -17.78 10.11
CA GLN A 16 -36.25 -17.50 10.47
C GLN A 16 -35.34 -17.46 9.25
N VAL A 17 -35.54 -18.38 8.30
CA VAL A 17 -34.77 -18.45 7.06
C VAL A 17 -35.08 -17.26 6.16
N VAL A 18 -36.34 -16.84 6.10
CA VAL A 18 -36.76 -15.64 5.34
C VAL A 18 -36.14 -14.38 5.94
N ILE A 19 -36.17 -14.23 7.27
CA ILE A 19 -35.53 -13.10 7.95
C ILE A 19 -34.02 -13.12 7.73
N LEU A 20 -33.37 -14.27 7.83
CA LEU A 20 -31.93 -14.41 7.57
C LEU A 20 -31.60 -14.02 6.13
N GLY A 21 -32.36 -14.53 5.16
CA GLY A 21 -32.19 -14.18 3.74
C GLY A 21 -32.38 -12.68 3.49
N LEU A 22 -33.38 -12.07 4.11
CA LEU A 22 -33.62 -10.62 4.03
C LEU A 22 -32.46 -9.83 4.64
N VAL A 23 -32.01 -10.18 5.84
CA VAL A 23 -30.86 -9.55 6.52
C VAL A 23 -29.59 -9.69 5.68
N LEU A 24 -29.37 -10.85 5.07
CA LEU A 24 -28.20 -11.09 4.23
C LEU A 24 -28.24 -10.21 2.97
N ILE A 25 -29.39 -10.16 2.29
CA ILE A 25 -29.58 -9.34 1.07
C ILE A 25 -29.41 -7.86 1.41
N VAL A 26 -30.05 -7.38 2.49
CA VAL A 26 -29.94 -5.98 2.93
C VAL A 26 -28.51 -5.66 3.36
N GLY A 27 -27.86 -6.54 4.12
CA GLY A 27 -26.46 -6.38 4.52
C GLY A 27 -25.53 -6.30 3.32
N PHE A 28 -25.70 -7.17 2.32
CA PHE A 28 -24.91 -7.13 1.09
C PHE A 28 -25.17 -5.86 0.27
N ALA A 29 -26.43 -5.42 0.17
CA ALA A 29 -26.79 -4.18 -0.51
C ALA A 29 -26.15 -2.95 0.16
N ILE A 30 -26.11 -2.93 1.50
CA ILE A 30 -25.42 -1.89 2.28
C ILE A 30 -23.92 -1.95 2.01
N VAL A 31 -23.28 -3.11 2.06
CA VAL A 31 -21.83 -3.24 1.85
C VAL A 31 -21.44 -2.84 0.42
N ILE A 32 -22.22 -3.20 -0.60
CA ILE A 32 -21.93 -2.81 -1.98
C ILE A 32 -22.22 -1.33 -2.21
N GLY A 33 -23.36 -0.82 -1.71
CA GLY A 33 -23.79 0.56 -1.91
C GLY A 33 -22.97 1.58 -1.12
N LEU A 34 -22.62 1.25 0.13
CA LEU A 34 -21.87 2.12 1.04
C LEU A 34 -20.41 1.71 1.21
N GLY A 35 -19.94 0.59 0.63
CA GLY A 35 -18.58 0.07 0.85
C GLY A 35 -17.46 1.08 0.64
N LYS A 36 -17.59 1.94 -0.39
CA LYS A 36 -16.65 3.03 -0.67
C LYS A 36 -16.60 4.09 0.44
N TRP A 37 -17.71 4.28 1.17
CA TRP A 37 -17.85 5.22 2.28
C TRP A 37 -17.59 4.56 3.65
N LEU A 38 -17.78 3.24 3.76
CA LEU A 38 -17.48 2.48 4.97
C LEU A 38 -15.99 2.53 5.29
N ALA A 39 -15.12 2.40 4.28
CA ALA A 39 -13.68 2.45 4.46
C ALA A 39 -13.19 3.73 5.18
N PRO A 40 -13.48 4.96 4.71
CA PRO A 40 -13.09 6.19 5.42
C PRO A 40 -13.80 6.36 6.76
N MET A 41 -15.02 5.84 6.92
CA MET A 41 -15.73 5.85 8.22
C MET A 41 -15.00 5.01 9.28
N PHE A 42 -14.65 3.76 8.95
CA PHE A 42 -13.90 2.90 9.86
C PHE A 42 -12.52 3.47 10.16
N ALA A 43 -11.82 4.01 9.14
CA ALA A 43 -10.54 4.68 9.35
C ALA A 43 -10.66 5.85 10.33
N SER A 44 -11.71 6.66 10.20
CA SER A 44 -11.97 7.80 11.11
C SER A 44 -12.23 7.35 12.55
N ILE A 45 -12.96 6.25 12.75
CA ILE A 45 -13.19 5.66 14.09
C ILE A 45 -11.87 5.17 14.69
N VAL A 46 -11.07 4.44 13.92
CA VAL A 46 -9.75 3.96 14.38
C VAL A 46 -8.85 5.13 14.75
N ILE A 47 -8.76 6.15 13.90
CA ILE A 47 -7.95 7.35 14.14
C ILE A 47 -8.46 8.09 15.39
N ALA A 48 -9.77 8.30 15.52
CA ALA A 48 -10.35 8.97 16.68
C ALA A 48 -10.03 8.22 17.98
N TYR A 49 -10.10 6.89 17.98
CA TYR A 49 -9.76 6.08 19.14
C TYR A 49 -8.27 6.15 19.49
N LEU A 50 -7.38 6.17 18.49
CA LEU A 50 -5.95 6.36 18.70
C LEU A 50 -5.64 7.75 19.29
N LEU A 51 -6.29 8.81 18.81
CA LEU A 51 -6.12 10.16 19.35
C LEU A 51 -6.69 10.28 20.76
N GLU A 52 -7.82 9.65 21.07
CA GLU A 52 -8.42 9.65 22.42
C GLU A 52 -7.47 9.03 23.45
N ALA A 53 -6.67 8.01 23.09
CA ALA A 53 -5.66 7.45 23.98
C ALA A 53 -4.62 8.51 24.40
N VAL A 54 -4.17 9.34 23.45
CA VAL A 54 -3.23 10.45 23.70
C VAL A 54 -3.90 11.54 24.53
N VAL A 55 -5.16 11.89 24.23
CA VAL A 55 -5.95 12.82 25.06
C VAL A 55 -6.05 12.32 26.50
N GLY A 56 -6.24 11.01 26.70
CA GLY A 56 -6.25 10.38 28.02
C GLY A 56 -4.95 10.56 28.79
N TRP A 57 -3.79 10.48 28.12
CA TRP A 57 -2.49 10.76 28.73
C TRP A 57 -2.37 12.22 29.18
N LEU A 58 -2.81 13.18 28.35
CA LEU A 58 -2.79 14.60 28.72
C LEU A 58 -3.75 14.92 29.88
N LYS A 59 -4.92 14.27 29.93
CA LYS A 59 -5.85 14.40 31.06
C LYS A 59 -5.24 13.87 32.36
N ARG A 60 -4.49 12.76 32.31
CA ARG A 60 -3.77 12.23 33.48
C ARG A 60 -2.67 13.17 33.97
N ALA A 61 -2.11 14.00 33.08
CA ALA A 61 -1.17 15.07 33.43
C ALA A 61 -1.85 16.32 34.04
N GLY A 62 -3.17 16.29 34.27
CA GLY A 62 -3.90 17.36 34.95
C GLY A 62 -4.56 18.39 34.04
N LEU A 63 -4.49 18.23 32.71
CA LEU A 63 -5.15 19.15 31.77
C LEU A 63 -6.67 18.90 31.68
N PRO A 64 -7.49 19.96 31.57
CA PRO A 64 -8.92 19.82 31.32
C PRO A 64 -9.16 19.25 29.91
N ARG A 65 -10.19 18.40 29.78
CA ARG A 65 -10.48 17.62 28.55
C ARG A 65 -10.44 18.46 27.27
N VAL A 66 -11.07 19.63 27.28
CA VAL A 66 -11.17 20.51 26.09
C VAL A 66 -9.78 20.94 25.61
N VAL A 67 -8.89 21.32 26.52
CA VAL A 67 -7.52 21.73 26.19
C VAL A 67 -6.71 20.55 25.66
N SER A 68 -6.84 19.37 26.28
CA SER A 68 -6.18 18.14 25.80
C SER A 68 -6.60 17.79 24.37
N VAL A 69 -7.89 17.86 24.05
CA VAL A 69 -8.40 17.60 22.70
C VAL A 69 -7.85 18.62 21.70
N ILE A 70 -7.86 19.91 22.04
CA ILE A 70 -7.33 20.96 21.15
C ILE A 70 -5.84 20.73 20.86
N ILE A 71 -5.03 20.45 21.88
CA ILE A 71 -3.59 20.21 21.71
C ILE A 71 -3.34 18.98 20.83
N VAL A 72 -3.99 17.86 21.12
CA VAL A 72 -3.81 16.63 20.35
C VAL A 72 -4.27 16.81 18.91
N PHE A 73 -5.38 17.53 18.69
CA PHE A 73 -5.89 17.79 17.36
C PHE A 73 -4.96 18.70 16.54
N LEU A 74 -4.45 19.78 17.13
CA LEU A 74 -3.47 20.66 16.48
C LEU A 74 -2.16 19.93 16.18
N PHE A 75 -1.68 19.10 17.11
CA PHE A 75 -0.51 18.26 16.88
C PHE A 75 -0.73 17.28 15.73
N PHE A 76 -1.87 16.58 15.74
CA PHE A 76 -2.24 15.64 14.68
C PHE A 76 -2.32 16.32 13.31
N LEU A 77 -2.97 17.48 13.22
CA LEU A 77 -3.03 18.25 11.98
C LEU A 77 -1.62 18.66 11.53
N THR A 78 -0.79 19.18 12.43
CA THR A 78 0.60 19.57 12.11
C THR A 78 1.39 18.38 11.56
N LEU A 79 1.28 17.21 12.21
CA LEU A 79 1.93 15.98 11.76
C LEU A 79 1.40 15.54 10.40
N LEU A 80 0.08 15.61 10.18
CA LEU A 80 -0.54 15.27 8.90
C LEU A 80 -0.07 16.20 7.78
N PHE A 81 -0.05 17.52 8.01
CA PHE A 81 0.49 18.49 7.06
C PHE A 81 1.97 18.22 6.76
N PHE A 82 2.79 17.96 7.79
CA PHE A 82 4.18 17.58 7.60
C PHE A 82 4.32 16.30 6.78
N LEU A 83 3.47 15.30 7.00
CA LEU A 83 3.50 14.05 6.24
C LEU A 83 3.15 14.29 4.77
N LEU A 84 2.06 15.02 4.49
CA LEU A 84 1.55 15.26 3.15
C LEU A 84 2.44 16.19 2.32
N PHE A 85 2.95 17.26 2.93
CA PHE A 85 3.69 18.32 2.23
C PHE A 85 5.20 18.31 2.49
N GLY A 86 5.66 17.56 3.50
CA GLY A 86 7.07 17.33 3.78
C GLY A 86 7.50 15.94 3.35
N LEU A 87 7.02 14.91 4.04
CA LEU A 87 7.53 13.55 3.86
C LEU A 87 7.18 12.96 2.49
N ILE A 88 5.90 12.98 2.09
CA ILE A 88 5.46 12.44 0.78
C ILE A 88 6.24 13.04 -0.39
N PRO A 89 6.38 14.38 -0.55
CA PRO A 89 7.12 14.93 -1.67
C PRO A 89 8.62 14.64 -1.59
N ILE A 90 9.21 14.58 -0.39
CA ILE A 90 10.62 14.18 -0.23
C ILE A 90 10.82 12.73 -0.69
N VAL A 91 9.98 11.81 -0.23
CA VAL A 91 10.05 10.39 -0.61
C VAL A 91 9.79 10.24 -2.11
N SER A 92 8.82 10.96 -2.67
CA SER A 92 8.55 10.95 -4.12
C SER A 92 9.75 11.44 -4.94
N LYS A 93 10.39 12.54 -4.51
CA LYS A 93 11.62 13.04 -5.14
C LYS A 93 12.77 12.03 -5.01
N GLN A 94 12.95 11.43 -3.84
CA GLN A 94 13.98 10.41 -3.60
C GLN A 94 13.76 9.17 -4.46
N LEU A 95 12.53 8.69 -4.58
CA LEU A 95 12.19 7.56 -5.46
C LEU A 95 12.45 7.91 -6.93
N THR A 96 12.05 9.11 -7.35
CA THR A 96 12.32 9.60 -8.71
C THR A 96 13.82 9.67 -8.98
N GLN A 97 14.60 10.20 -8.02
CA GLN A 97 16.06 10.25 -8.10
C GLN A 97 16.68 8.86 -8.15
N LEU A 98 16.18 7.92 -7.35
CA LEU A 98 16.65 6.54 -7.36
C LEU A 98 16.45 5.92 -8.74
N VAL A 99 15.27 6.07 -9.34
CA VAL A 99 14.99 5.56 -10.70
C VAL A 99 15.90 6.23 -11.74
N GLN A 100 16.14 7.54 -11.64
CA GLN A 100 17.04 8.27 -12.55
C GLN A 100 18.53 7.90 -12.38
N GLN A 101 18.96 7.61 -11.15
CA GLN A 101 20.35 7.25 -10.83
C GLN A 101 20.61 5.75 -10.93
N PHE A 102 19.57 4.93 -10.98
CA PHE A 102 19.65 3.48 -11.09
C PHE A 102 20.56 3.01 -12.24
N PRO A 103 20.49 3.57 -13.47
CA PRO A 103 21.41 3.20 -14.55
C PRO A 103 22.88 3.44 -14.18
N ASN A 104 23.20 4.57 -13.54
CA ASN A 104 24.57 4.89 -13.10
C ASN A 104 25.05 3.93 -11.99
N TYR A 105 24.17 3.52 -11.08
CA TYR A 105 24.51 2.51 -10.08
C TYR A 105 24.78 1.14 -10.71
N LEU A 106 24.05 0.82 -11.78
CA LEU A 106 24.26 -0.41 -12.53
C LEU A 106 25.59 -0.40 -13.28
N GLU A 107 25.95 0.70 -13.95
CA GLU A 107 27.25 0.85 -14.61
C GLU A 107 28.41 0.69 -13.63
N ARG A 108 28.31 1.30 -12.44
CA ARG A 108 29.30 1.11 -11.37
C ARG A 108 29.35 -0.35 -10.90
N GLY A 109 28.21 -1.01 -10.79
CA GLY A 109 28.13 -2.44 -10.49
C GLY A 109 28.81 -3.31 -11.54
N GLN A 110 28.59 -3.02 -12.82
CA GLN A 110 29.26 -3.71 -13.93
C GLN A 110 30.78 -3.52 -13.87
N GLU A 111 31.25 -2.31 -13.55
CA GLU A 111 32.68 -2.02 -13.39
C GLU A 111 33.30 -2.83 -12.24
N LEU A 112 32.61 -2.92 -11.10
CA LEU A 112 33.05 -3.76 -9.98
C LEU A 112 33.05 -5.25 -10.34
N LEU A 113 32.05 -5.72 -11.10
CA LEU A 113 32.01 -7.09 -11.59
C LEU A 113 33.17 -7.41 -12.54
N ARG A 114 33.58 -6.46 -13.39
CA ARG A 114 34.75 -6.62 -14.27
C ARG A 114 36.08 -6.74 -13.52
N GLN A 115 36.16 -6.22 -12.30
CA GLN A 115 37.36 -6.31 -11.44
C GLN A 115 37.42 -7.63 -10.66
N LEU A 116 36.32 -8.39 -10.57
CA LEU A 116 36.29 -9.66 -9.83
C LEU A 116 37.17 -10.78 -10.41
N PRO A 117 37.25 -11.00 -11.74
CA PRO A 117 38.15 -11.98 -12.34
C PRO A 117 39.62 -11.68 -12.04
N GLU A 118 39.98 -10.40 -11.98
CA GLU A 118 41.34 -9.96 -11.63
C GLU A 118 41.69 -10.29 -10.17
N ALA A 119 40.73 -10.11 -9.26
CA ALA A 119 40.93 -10.39 -7.83
C ALA A 119 40.81 -11.88 -7.46
N TYR A 120 39.99 -12.66 -8.18
CA TYR A 120 39.70 -14.07 -7.87
C TYR A 120 39.69 -14.97 -9.12
N PRO A 121 40.81 -15.08 -9.86
CA PRO A 121 40.87 -15.76 -11.16
C PRO A 121 40.60 -17.28 -11.10
N ASN A 122 40.81 -17.91 -9.94
CA ASN A 122 40.55 -19.35 -9.75
C ASN A 122 39.09 -19.67 -9.39
N LEU A 123 38.26 -18.66 -9.09
CA LEU A 123 36.87 -18.83 -8.65
C LEU A 123 35.87 -18.23 -9.65
N ILE A 124 36.26 -17.18 -10.37
CA ILE A 124 35.38 -16.43 -11.29
C ILE A 124 36.11 -16.23 -12.62
N SER A 125 35.48 -16.64 -13.74
CA SER A 125 36.02 -16.44 -15.08
C SER A 125 35.43 -15.20 -15.77
N ASP A 126 36.20 -14.59 -16.69
CA ASP A 126 35.74 -13.45 -17.49
C ASP A 126 34.46 -13.75 -18.29
N GLU A 127 34.33 -14.98 -18.82
CA GLU A 127 33.13 -15.42 -19.54
C GLU A 127 31.88 -15.42 -18.66
N GLN A 128 32.00 -15.85 -17.39
CA GLN A 128 30.87 -15.84 -16.45
C GLN A 128 30.43 -14.40 -16.15
N VAL A 129 31.37 -13.48 -15.98
CA VAL A 129 31.08 -12.06 -15.74
C VAL A 129 30.42 -11.41 -16.95
N GLN A 130 30.93 -11.67 -18.16
CA GLN A 130 30.35 -11.16 -19.41
C GLN A 130 28.92 -11.65 -19.62
N LEU A 131 28.63 -12.92 -19.32
CA LEU A 131 27.27 -13.48 -19.40
C LEU A 131 26.31 -12.78 -18.44
N VAL A 132 26.72 -12.55 -17.18
CA VAL A 132 25.88 -11.88 -16.18
C VAL A 132 25.62 -10.43 -16.57
N ILE A 133 26.65 -9.70 -17.00
CA ILE A 133 26.52 -8.30 -17.46
C ILE A 133 25.58 -8.24 -18.69
N GLY A 134 25.72 -9.17 -19.63
CA GLY A 134 24.88 -9.25 -20.82
C GLY A 134 23.41 -9.51 -20.50
N GLN A 135 23.11 -10.45 -19.60
CA GLN A 135 21.75 -10.75 -19.15
C GLN A 135 21.11 -9.55 -18.44
N ILE A 136 21.85 -8.91 -17.54
CA ILE A 136 21.41 -7.69 -16.85
C ILE A 136 21.08 -6.59 -17.87
N GLY A 137 21.96 -6.38 -18.86
CA GLY A 137 21.75 -5.36 -19.90
C GLY A 137 20.49 -5.60 -20.74
N GLN A 138 20.22 -6.86 -21.11
CA GLN A 138 19.01 -7.22 -21.84
C GLN A 138 17.74 -6.96 -21.02
N GLU A 139 17.72 -7.41 -19.76
CA GLU A 139 16.58 -7.22 -18.86
C GLU A 139 16.28 -5.73 -18.66
N MET A 140 17.33 -4.91 -18.54
CA MET A 140 17.19 -3.45 -18.43
C MET A 140 16.64 -2.82 -19.70
N ALA A 141 17.06 -3.28 -20.87
CA ALA A 141 16.51 -2.79 -22.14
C ALA A 141 15.00 -3.08 -22.24
N THR A 142 14.55 -4.26 -21.82
CA THR A 142 13.12 -4.60 -21.74
C THR A 142 12.36 -3.76 -20.72
N LEU A 143 12.90 -3.54 -19.52
CA LEU A 143 12.27 -2.66 -18.52
C LEU A 143 12.17 -1.22 -19.03
N GLY A 144 13.22 -0.72 -19.69
CA GLY A 144 13.24 0.61 -20.30
C GLY A 144 12.16 0.77 -21.39
N GLN A 145 12.02 -0.21 -22.29
CA GLN A 145 10.98 -0.21 -23.32
C GLN A 145 9.57 -0.20 -22.71
N ASN A 146 9.35 -0.97 -21.64
CA ASN A 146 8.06 -1.02 -20.96
C ASN A 146 7.72 0.33 -20.31
N VAL A 147 8.68 0.97 -19.63
CA VAL A 147 8.48 2.29 -19.01
C VAL A 147 8.23 3.38 -20.07
N LEU A 148 8.99 3.38 -21.17
CA LEU A 148 8.78 4.30 -22.30
C LEU A 148 7.40 4.12 -22.93
N SER A 149 6.96 2.88 -23.16
CA SER A 149 5.65 2.59 -23.73
C SER A 149 4.50 3.13 -22.88
N TRP A 150 4.59 2.97 -21.55
CA TRP A 150 3.63 3.54 -20.59
C TRP A 150 3.60 5.07 -20.65
N SER A 151 4.76 5.70 -20.78
CA SER A 151 4.85 7.17 -20.88
C SER A 151 4.31 7.73 -22.19
N LEU A 152 4.40 6.99 -23.29
CA LEU A 152 3.87 7.39 -24.60
C LEU A 152 2.38 7.09 -24.77
N SER A 153 1.84 6.13 -24.00
CA SER A 153 0.42 5.78 -24.01
C SER A 153 -0.44 6.54 -23.00
N SER A 154 0.18 7.36 -22.13
CA SER A 154 -0.48 8.21 -21.13
C SER A 154 -0.64 9.64 -21.64
#